data_AF-A0A2D4KD38-F1
#
_entry.id   AF-A0A2D4KD38-F1
#
_cell.length_a   1.000
_cell.length_b   1.000
_cell.length_c   1.000
_cell.angle_alpha   90.00
_cell.angle_beta   90.00
_cell.angle_gamma   90.00
#
_symmetry.space_group_name_H-M   'P 1'
#
loop_
_entity.id
_entity.type
_entity.pdbx_description
1 polymer ?
#
loop_
_entity_poly.entity_id
_entity_poly.type
_entity_poly.pdbx_seq_one_letter_code
_entity_poly.pdbx_strand_id
1 'polypeptide(L)'
;VIRILGDKSKKGTFVPYRDSKLTRVLQESLGGNSHTLMIACVSPADSNLRETLSTLDYANWAEQIHNKPVVTTDPQEAEVFQLKLKVQELDVSLLQVHGGTLPVTRTSQIADLQQTLLDADPRDLTEERWRNLTTLEENKRVISYLIGEVSWWVGGAEK
;
A
#
# COMPACT_ATOMS: atom_id res chain seq x y z
N VAL A 1 22.82 -1.02 2.43
CA VAL A 1 21.45 -1.52 2.73
C VAL A 1 20.76 -2.00 1.46
N ILE A 2 20.43 -1.11 0.51
CA ILE A 2 19.70 -1.44 -0.73
C ILE A 2 20.27 -2.64 -1.48
N ARG A 3 21.57 -2.63 -1.80
CA ARG A 3 22.23 -3.74 -2.51
C ARG A 3 22.11 -5.10 -1.81
N ILE A 4 22.06 -5.12 -0.48
CA ILE A 4 21.91 -6.37 0.30
C ILE A 4 20.48 -6.88 0.19
N LEU A 5 19.49 -5.97 0.20
CA LEU A 5 18.07 -6.31 0.10
C LEU A 5 17.66 -6.73 -1.31
N GLY A 6 18.25 -6.11 -2.35
CA GLY A 6 17.97 -6.46 -3.74
C GLY A 6 18.60 -7.80 -4.17
N ASP A 7 19.66 -8.24 -3.50
CA ASP A 7 20.35 -9.49 -3.84
C ASP A 7 19.53 -10.73 -3.42
N LYS A 8 18.95 -11.42 -4.41
CA LYS A 8 18.13 -12.63 -4.22
C LYS A 8 18.90 -13.77 -3.56
N SER A 9 20.23 -13.82 -3.69
CA SER A 9 21.07 -14.86 -3.07
C SER A 9 21.29 -14.63 -1.58
N LYS A 10 21.06 -13.40 -1.09
CA LYS A 10 21.33 -13.00 0.30
C LYS A 10 20.07 -12.84 1.14
N LYS A 11 18.93 -13.38 0.68
CA LYS A 11 17.68 -13.42 1.44
C LYS A 11 17.91 -14.05 2.83
N GLY A 12 17.68 -13.27 3.89
CA GLY A 12 17.88 -13.69 5.28
C GLY A 12 19.22 -13.26 5.91
N THR A 13 20.09 -12.57 5.17
CA THR A 13 21.32 -11.97 5.74
C THR A 13 20.97 -10.77 6.62
N PHE A 14 21.75 -10.56 7.68
CA PHE A 14 21.61 -9.36 8.52
C PHE A 14 21.78 -8.08 7.70
N VAL A 15 20.76 -7.22 7.74
CA VAL A 15 20.79 -5.91 7.07
C VAL A 15 21.05 -4.83 8.13
N PRO A 16 22.14 -4.05 8.01
CA PRO A 16 22.55 -3.11 9.04
C PRO A 16 21.78 -1.78 8.95
N TYR A 17 20.48 -1.80 9.27
CA TYR A 17 19.66 -0.57 9.31
C TYR A 17 20.12 0.43 10.38
N ARG A 18 20.90 -0.03 11.36
CA ARG A 18 21.34 0.76 12.52
C ARG A 18 22.58 1.62 12.24
N ASP A 19 23.26 1.43 11.12
CA ASP A 19 24.46 2.19 10.78
C ASP A 19 24.16 3.67 10.55
N SER A 20 22.92 4.01 10.16
CA SER A 20 22.48 5.41 10.04
C SER A 20 21.09 5.61 10.63
N LYS A 21 20.81 6.83 11.11
CA LYS A 21 19.48 7.22 11.57
C LYS A 21 18.45 7.16 10.44
N LEU A 22 18.85 7.55 9.23
CA LEU A 22 17.99 7.56 8.04
C LEU A 22 17.49 6.15 7.70
N THR A 23 18.41 5.18 7.58
CA THR A 23 18.05 3.78 7.27
C THR A 23 17.25 3.11 8.37
N ARG A 24 17.32 3.63 9.60
CA ARG A 24 16.54 3.14 10.74
C ARG A 24 15.09 3.58 10.69
N VAL A 25 14.85 4.82 10.27
CA VAL A 25 13.48 5.33 10.01
C VAL A 25 12.90 4.66 8.76
N LEU A 26 13.71 4.48 7.71
CA LEU A 26 13.29 3.86 6.45
C LEU A 26 13.25 2.32 6.49
N GLN A 27 13.47 1.69 7.65
CA GLN A 27 13.49 0.24 7.76
C GLN A 27 12.15 -0.38 7.33
N GLU A 28 11.03 0.26 7.66
CA GLU A 28 9.71 -0.21 7.26
C GLU A 28 9.46 -0.05 5.75
N SER A 29 10.03 1.00 5.14
CA SER A 29 9.98 1.25 3.70
C SER A 29 10.91 0.32 2.89
N LEU A 30 11.96 -0.23 3.49
CA LEU A 30 12.96 -1.04 2.80
C LEU A 30 12.89 -2.49 3.27
N GLY A 31 11.92 -3.25 2.77
CA GLY A 31 11.72 -4.67 3.09
C GLY A 31 10.71 -4.94 4.21
N GLY A 32 9.91 -3.94 4.60
CA GLY A 32 8.90 -4.04 5.64
C GLY A 32 7.45 -3.92 5.14
N ASN A 33 6.60 -3.36 5.99
CA ASN A 33 5.17 -3.19 5.78
C ASN A 33 4.83 -1.82 5.18
N SER A 34 5.28 -1.55 3.95
CA SER A 34 5.02 -0.25 3.32
C SER A 34 4.99 -0.36 1.80
N HIS A 35 4.16 0.48 1.17
CA HIS A 35 4.28 0.77 -0.26
C HIS A 35 5.37 1.82 -0.44
N THR A 36 6.42 1.50 -1.18
CA THR A 36 7.59 2.37 -1.32
C THR A 36 7.88 2.63 -2.78
N LEU A 37 8.08 3.92 -3.11
CA LEU A 37 8.49 4.40 -4.42
C LEU A 37 9.80 5.17 -4.26
N MET A 38 10.77 4.88 -5.13
CA MET A 38 12.01 5.64 -5.22
C MET A 38 12.03 6.42 -6.52
N ILE A 39 12.35 7.71 -6.45
CA ILE A 39 12.54 8.58 -7.62
C ILE A 39 14.03 8.86 -7.76
N ALA A 40 14.59 8.52 -8.92
CA ALA A 40 15.98 8.81 -9.26
C ALA A 40 16.04 10.12 -10.04
N CYS A 41 16.67 11.14 -9.46
CA CYS A 41 16.91 12.42 -10.11
C CYS A 41 18.30 12.39 -10.75
N VAL A 42 18.36 12.47 -12.08
CA VAL A 42 19.62 12.42 -12.84
C VAL A 42 19.77 13.65 -13.74
N SER A 43 21.02 14.01 -14.02
CA SER A 43 21.35 15.10 -14.94
C SER A 43 21.78 14.52 -16.30
N PRO A 44 21.29 15.07 -17.43
CA PRO A 44 21.66 14.62 -18.76
C PRO A 44 23.02 15.16 -19.24
N ALA A 45 23.74 15.94 -18.43
CA ALA A 45 25.03 16.50 -18.81
C ALA A 45 26.15 15.45 -18.80
N ASP A 46 27.00 15.44 -19.82
CA ASP A 46 28.13 14.49 -19.96
C ASP A 46 29.11 14.55 -18.78
N SER A 47 29.28 15.73 -18.19
CA SER A 47 30.09 15.94 -16.99
C SER A 47 29.60 15.14 -15.78
N ASN A 48 28.30 14.83 -15.74
CA ASN A 48 27.66 14.10 -14.65
C ASN A 48 27.43 12.61 -14.97
N LEU A 49 27.89 12.12 -16.13
CA LEU A 49 27.64 10.75 -16.61
C LEU A 49 27.98 9.68 -15.55
N ARG A 50 29.09 9.86 -14.83
CA ARG A 50 29.53 8.92 -13.79
C ARG A 50 28.57 8.85 -12.60
N GLU A 51 28.06 9.98 -12.16
CA GLU A 51 27.11 10.06 -11.04
C GLU A 51 25.72 9.58 -11.48
N THR A 52 25.32 9.89 -12.72
CA THR A 52 24.09 9.40 -13.33
C THR A 52 24.08 7.86 -13.39
N LEU A 53 25.16 7.23 -13.85
CA LEU A 53 25.27 5.76 -13.85
C LEU A 53 25.18 5.18 -12.44
N SER A 54 25.89 5.78 -11.48
CA SER A 54 25.86 5.32 -10.07
C SER A 54 24.46 5.42 -9.47
N THR A 55 23.71 6.47 -9.82
CA THR A 55 22.32 6.68 -9.37
C THR A 55 21.37 5.66 -10.00
N LEU A 56 21.52 5.38 -11.29
CA LEU A 56 20.73 4.37 -12.00
C LEU A 56 21.00 2.96 -11.49
N ASP A 57 22.27 2.61 -11.23
CA ASP A 57 22.64 1.33 -10.62
C ASP A 57 21.98 1.18 -9.25
N TYR A 58 22.00 2.23 -8.44
CA TYR A 58 21.35 2.22 -7.14
C TYR A 58 19.83 2.04 -7.26
N ALA A 59 19.20 2.72 -8.21
CA ALA A 59 17.76 2.57 -8.50
C ALA A 59 17.42 1.14 -8.95
N ASN A 60 18.23 0.53 -9.82
CA ASN A 60 18.06 -0.86 -10.27
C ASN A 60 18.14 -1.85 -9.10
N TRP A 61 19.05 -1.64 -8.14
CA TRP A 61 19.07 -2.46 -6.93
C TRP A 61 17.86 -2.22 -6.02
N ALA A 62 17.35 -0.99 -5.94
CA ALA A 62 16.18 -0.65 -5.14
C ALA A 62 14.90 -1.27 -5.70
N GLU A 63 14.76 -1.36 -7.02
CA GLU A 63 13.63 -2.01 -7.70
C GLU A 63 13.50 -3.49 -7.32
N GLN A 64 14.64 -4.17 -7.06
CA GLN A 64 14.65 -5.59 -6.72
C GLN A 64 14.20 -5.89 -5.27
N ILE A 65 13.94 -4.86 -4.47
CA ILE A 65 13.46 -5.00 -3.08
C ILE A 65 11.95 -5.27 -3.09
N HIS A 66 11.55 -6.36 -2.42
CA HIS A 66 10.15 -6.75 -2.34
C HIS A 66 9.60 -6.45 -0.93
N ASN A 67 8.69 -5.49 -0.85
CA ASN A 67 7.94 -5.22 0.38
C ASN A 67 6.68 -6.09 0.46
N LYS A 68 6.20 -6.33 1.68
CA LYS A 68 4.95 -7.06 1.94
C LYS A 68 3.99 -6.13 2.68
N PRO A 69 3.34 -5.20 1.97
CA PRO A 69 2.36 -4.32 2.59
C PRO A 69 1.15 -5.15 3.04
N VAL A 70 0.92 -5.18 4.34
CA VAL A 70 -0.24 -5.72 5.04
C VAL A 70 -1.02 -4.53 5.55
N VAL A 71 -2.33 -4.50 5.28
CA VAL A 71 -3.22 -3.49 5.86
C VAL A 71 -3.24 -3.72 7.36
N THR A 72 -2.58 -2.84 8.12
CA THR A 72 -2.65 -2.82 9.57
C THR A 72 -3.98 -2.21 9.97
N THR A 73 -5.02 -3.04 10.04
CA THR A 73 -6.28 -2.67 10.68
C THR A 73 -6.04 -2.56 12.18
N ASP A 74 -6.60 -1.54 12.84
CA ASP A 74 -6.51 -1.44 14.29
C ASP A 74 -7.11 -2.72 14.91
N PRO A 75 -6.40 -3.41 15.83
CA PRO A 75 -6.95 -4.58 16.51
C PRO A 75 -8.31 -4.29 17.17
N GLN A 76 -8.54 -3.06 17.67
CA GLN A 76 -9.84 -2.66 18.22
C GLN A 76 -10.92 -2.55 17.14
N GLU A 77 -10.58 -2.02 15.96
CA GLU A 77 -11.50 -1.90 14.84
C GLU A 77 -11.84 -3.28 14.24
N ALA A 78 -10.85 -4.17 14.16
CA ALA A 78 -11.04 -5.57 13.77
C ALA A 78 -11.90 -6.34 14.79
N GLU A 79 -11.69 -6.11 16.09
CA GLU A 79 -12.51 -6.70 17.17
C GLU A 79 -13.94 -6.18 17.14
N VAL A 80 -14.14 -4.86 16.97
CA VAL A 80 -15.45 -4.24 16.81
C VAL A 80 -16.16 -4.79 15.57
N PHE A 81 -15.45 -4.99 14.46
CA PHE A 81 -16.01 -5.60 13.25
C PHE A 81 -16.46 -7.06 13.50
N GLN A 82 -15.64 -7.86 14.17
CA GLN A 82 -15.98 -9.24 14.54
C GLN A 82 -17.16 -9.32 15.52
N LEU A 83 -17.22 -8.41 16.49
CA LEU A 83 -18.32 -8.32 17.45
C LEU A 83 -19.62 -7.92 16.75
N LYS A 84 -19.57 -6.95 15.83
CA LYS A 84 -20.74 -6.53 15.03
C LYS A 84 -21.28 -7.67 14.18
N LEU A 85 -20.42 -8.47 13.55
CA LEU A 85 -20.84 -9.65 12.80
C LEU A 85 -21.54 -10.69 13.68
N LYS A 86 -21.00 -10.96 14.88
CA LYS A 86 -21.61 -11.90 15.83
C LYS A 86 -22.97 -11.41 16.33
N VAL A 87 -23.12 -10.10 16.59
CA VAL A 87 -24.42 -9.51 16.97
C VAL A 87 -25.44 -9.72 15.85
N GLN A 88 -25.06 -9.47 14.60
CA GLN A 88 -25.94 -9.68 13.45
C GLN A 88 -26.38 -11.14 13.29
N GLU A 89 -25.45 -12.10 13.44
CA GLU A 89 -25.76 -13.53 13.35
C GLU A 89 -26.73 -13.97 14.45
N LEU A 90 -26.49 -13.54 15.68
CA LEU A 90 -27.33 -13.86 16.83
C LEU A 90 -28.73 -13.25 16.68
N ASP A 91 -28.84 -12.01 16.18
CA ASP A 91 -30.12 -11.36 15.92
C ASP A 91 -30.94 -12.10 14.85
N VAL A 92 -30.31 -12.59 13.78
CA VAL A 92 -30.95 -13.42 12.75
C VAL A 92 -31.43 -14.77 13.32
N SER A 93 -30.64 -15.39 14.20
CA SER A 93 -31.03 -16.64 14.86
C SER A 93 -32.22 -16.43 15.81
N LEU A 94 -32.23 -15.34 16.56
CA LEU A 94 -33.35 -14.99 17.44
C LEU A 94 -34.63 -14.70 16.65
N LEU A 95 -34.53 -14.06 15.49
CA LEU A 95 -35.64 -13.84 14.56
C LEU A 95 -36.25 -15.16 14.05
N GLN A 96 -35.42 -16.18 13.78
CA GLN A 96 -35.88 -17.49 13.35
C GLN A 96 -36.53 -18.30 14.48
N VAL A 97 -36.04 -18.18 15.72
CA VAL A 97 -36.54 -18.94 16.87
C VAL A 97 -37.84 -18.34 17.45
N HIS A 98 -38.04 -17.02 17.39
CA HIS A 98 -39.17 -16.34 18.05
C HIS A 98 -40.39 -16.04 17.17
N GLY A 99 -40.49 -16.59 15.96
CA GLY A 99 -41.73 -16.51 15.16
C GLY A 99 -42.28 -15.10 14.93
N GLY A 100 -41.42 -14.07 14.92
CA GLY A 100 -41.79 -12.71 14.52
C GLY A 100 -42.22 -11.71 15.62
N THR A 101 -41.97 -11.96 16.92
CA THR A 101 -42.23 -10.92 17.95
C THR A 101 -40.96 -10.48 18.69
N LEU A 102 -40.37 -9.40 18.21
CA LEU A 102 -39.36 -8.61 18.93
C LEU A 102 -40.00 -7.29 19.43
N PRO A 103 -39.58 -6.76 20.58
CA PRO A 103 -40.05 -5.47 21.08
C PRO A 103 -39.67 -4.35 20.08
N VAL A 104 -40.69 -3.69 19.53
CA VAL A 104 -40.67 -2.68 18.44
C VAL A 104 -39.62 -1.58 18.62
N THR A 105 -39.25 -1.26 19.86
CA THR A 105 -38.24 -0.24 20.20
C THR A 105 -36.81 -0.66 19.83
N ARG A 106 -36.52 -1.96 19.83
CA ARG A 106 -35.20 -2.49 19.44
C ARG A 106 -35.12 -2.66 17.92
N THR A 107 -36.23 -3.01 17.29
CA THR A 107 -36.32 -3.20 15.83
C THR A 107 -36.04 -1.91 15.05
N SER A 108 -36.51 -0.76 15.55
CA SER A 108 -36.23 0.55 14.93
C SER A 108 -34.76 0.94 15.02
N GLN A 109 -34.13 0.77 16.20
CA GLN A 109 -32.70 1.04 16.37
C GLN A 109 -31.82 0.07 15.57
N ILE A 110 -32.20 -1.20 15.49
CA ILE A 110 -31.50 -2.20 14.69
C ILE A 110 -31.68 -1.91 13.20
N ALA A 111 -32.87 -1.51 12.74
CA ALA A 111 -33.11 -1.12 11.35
C ALA A 111 -32.32 0.13 10.97
N ASP A 112 -32.26 1.16 11.84
CA ASP A 112 -31.48 2.38 11.62
C ASP A 112 -29.97 2.08 11.57
N LEU A 113 -29.47 1.19 12.43
CA LEU A 113 -28.07 0.75 12.42
C LEU A 113 -27.76 -0.14 11.21
N GLN A 114 -28.69 -1.00 10.79
CA GLN A 114 -28.58 -1.81 9.57
C GLN A 114 -28.60 -0.93 8.32
N GLN A 115 -29.45 0.11 8.28
CA GLN A 115 -29.45 1.12 7.21
C GLN A 115 -28.14 1.89 7.18
N THR A 116 -27.65 2.35 8.33
CA THR A 116 -26.35 3.05 8.41
C THR A 116 -25.18 2.14 7.99
N LEU A 117 -25.25 0.82 8.25
CA LEU A 117 -24.25 -0.16 7.83
C LEU A 117 -24.39 -0.60 6.36
N LEU A 118 -25.60 -0.53 5.79
CA LEU A 118 -25.87 -0.77 4.37
C LEU A 118 -25.47 0.45 3.52
N ASP A 119 -25.69 1.66 4.05
CA ASP A 119 -25.30 2.93 3.44
C ASP A 119 -23.79 3.21 3.61
N ALA A 120 -23.15 2.64 4.63
CA ALA A 120 -21.70 2.57 4.74
C ALA A 120 -21.15 1.52 3.77
N ASP A 121 -21.13 1.84 2.48
CA ASP A 121 -20.49 0.99 1.48
C ASP A 121 -19.00 0.84 1.86
N PRO A 122 -18.48 -0.37 2.16
CA PRO A 122 -17.04 -0.58 2.37
C PRO A 122 -16.22 -0.23 1.11
N ARG A 123 -16.91 -0.01 -0.02
CA ARG A 123 -16.32 0.60 -1.21
C ARG A 123 -16.01 2.08 -1.03
N ASP A 124 -16.76 2.92 -0.33
CA ASP A 124 -16.45 4.37 -0.28
C ASP A 124 -15.12 4.67 0.44
N LEU A 125 -14.79 3.94 1.51
CA LEU A 125 -13.51 4.10 2.21
C LEU A 125 -12.33 3.52 1.40
N THR A 126 -12.59 2.47 0.60
CA THR A 126 -11.59 1.94 -0.33
C THR A 126 -11.46 2.81 -1.57
N GLU A 127 -12.55 3.37 -2.11
CA GLU A 127 -12.59 4.28 -3.25
C GLU A 127 -11.92 5.61 -2.92
N GLU A 128 -12.03 6.18 -1.71
CA GLU A 128 -11.20 7.33 -1.32
C GLU A 128 -9.70 6.97 -1.23
N ARG A 129 -9.38 5.73 -0.80
CA ARG A 129 -8.01 5.22 -0.79
C ARG A 129 -7.48 4.93 -2.20
N TRP A 130 -8.33 4.48 -3.12
CA TRP A 130 -8.06 4.26 -4.54
C TRP A 130 -8.11 5.57 -5.36
N ARG A 131 -8.76 6.63 -4.86
CA ARG A 131 -8.75 7.99 -5.41
C ARG A 131 -7.50 8.77 -5.01
N ASN A 132 -6.83 8.38 -3.93
CA ASN A 132 -5.41 8.71 -3.76
C ASN A 132 -4.53 7.84 -4.68
N LEU A 133 -5.01 6.68 -5.10
CA LEU A 133 -4.34 5.79 -6.04
C LEU A 133 -4.56 6.15 -7.53
N THR A 134 -5.47 7.07 -7.88
CA THR A 134 -5.50 7.69 -9.22
C THR A 134 -4.27 8.54 -9.44
N THR A 135 -3.70 9.13 -8.39
CA THR A 135 -2.35 9.69 -8.48
C THR A 135 -1.31 8.61 -8.79
N LEU A 136 -1.53 7.32 -8.46
CA LEU A 136 -0.63 6.22 -8.81
C LEU A 136 -0.82 5.73 -10.26
N GLU A 137 -2.03 5.80 -10.82
CA GLU A 137 -2.29 5.59 -12.26
C GLU A 137 -1.74 6.76 -13.09
N GLU A 138 -1.94 7.99 -12.64
CA GLU A 138 -1.33 9.20 -13.20
C GLU A 138 0.18 9.13 -13.03
N ASN A 139 0.70 8.72 -11.87
CA ASN A 139 2.13 8.51 -11.66
C ASN A 139 2.62 7.34 -12.51
N LYS A 140 1.86 6.26 -12.71
CA LYS A 140 2.22 5.19 -13.65
C LYS A 140 2.24 5.71 -15.09
N ARG A 141 1.33 6.60 -15.48
CA ARG A 141 1.32 7.25 -16.81
C ARG A 141 2.49 8.22 -16.96
N VAL A 142 2.78 9.03 -15.95
CA VAL A 142 3.90 9.97 -15.90
C VAL A 142 5.22 9.21 -15.87
N ILE A 143 5.32 8.12 -15.12
CA ILE A 143 6.48 7.22 -15.08
C ILE A 143 6.62 6.50 -16.42
N SER A 144 5.53 6.00 -17.02
CA SER A 144 5.55 5.40 -18.36
C SER A 144 5.95 6.41 -19.44
N TYR A 145 5.51 7.67 -19.31
CA TYR A 145 5.89 8.77 -20.18
C TYR A 145 7.36 9.15 -20.00
N LEU A 146 7.83 9.32 -18.77
CA LEU A 146 9.24 9.62 -18.46
C LEU A 146 10.17 8.46 -18.85
N ILE A 147 9.77 7.20 -18.65
CA ILE A 147 10.50 6.02 -19.13
C ILE A 147 10.49 5.99 -20.66
N GLY A 148 9.36 6.30 -21.29
CA GLY A 148 9.25 6.43 -22.75
C GLY A 148 10.16 7.51 -23.30
N GLU A 149 10.20 8.69 -22.67
CA GLU A 149 11.13 9.78 -22.99
C GLU A 149 12.58 9.34 -22.78
N VAL A 150 12.95 8.83 -21.60
CA VAL A 150 14.32 8.34 -21.33
C VAL A 150 14.73 7.25 -22.32
N SER A 151 13.83 6.33 -22.69
CA SER A 151 14.08 5.33 -23.73
C SER A 151 14.27 5.95 -25.11
N TRP A 152 13.58 7.05 -25.42
CA TRP A 152 13.75 7.82 -26.65
C TRP A 152 15.08 8.60 -26.66
N TRP A 153 15.49 9.13 -25.51
CA TRP A 153 16.78 9.81 -25.33
C TRP A 153 17.95 8.83 -25.43
N VAL A 154 17.82 7.64 -24.84
CA VAL A 154 18.85 6.58 -24.91
C VAL A 154 18.89 5.96 -26.32
N GLY A 155 17.74 5.74 -26.97
CA GLY A 155 17.66 5.20 -28.34
C GLY A 155 17.95 6.23 -29.45
N GLY A 156 17.90 7.52 -29.14
CA GLY A 156 18.22 8.62 -30.06
C GLY A 156 19.72 8.91 -30.18
N ALA A 157 20.55 8.33 -29.32
CA ALA A 157 22.01 8.48 -29.34
C ALA A 157 22.73 7.42 -30.20
N GLU A 158 22.01 6.50 -30.83
CA GLU A 158 22.56 5.38 -31.61
C GLU A 158 22.25 5.46 -33.13
N LYS A 159 22.15 6.68 -33.68
CA LYS A 159 22.11 6.93 -35.13
C LYS A 159 23.03 8.07 -35.54
#